data_AF-A0A9D6BHZ6-F1
#
_entry.id   AF-A0A9D6BHZ6-F1
#
_cell.length_a   1.000
_cell.length_b   1.000
_cell.length_c   1.000
_cell.angle_alpha   90.00
_cell.angle_beta   90.00
_cell.angle_gamma   90.00
#
_symmetry.space_group_name_H-M   'P 1'
#
loop_
_entity.id
_entity.type
_entity.pdbx_description
1 polymer ?
#
loop_
_entity_poly.entity_id
_entity_poly.type
_entity_poly.pdbx_seq_one_letter_code
_entity_poly.pdbx_strand_id
1 'polypeptide(L)'
;MRQANEVSYFWDAFIENFAGHIRAGTVALEADKPTATHEQAVRLLAAEGRFSRRFLARLFLEKMAEVPPDRRSSRVCPSPFNEGVCFILVLYPRDPGEDYGHYRQERIELLHAYALVAQHKFPNLKWIALIGTEPQTDQGRSEDLLAIEVRPLSEEESNLAKRVSSEDGILNDVTNIHRSDIMAPGLRPSNLRRVRTKVGRNSPCTCGSGKKWKRCCGAPSRDA
;
A
#
# COMPACT_ATOMS: atom_id res chain seq x y z
N MET A 1 -11.98 -2.38 24.18
CA MET A 1 -11.70 -3.76 23.71
C MET A 1 -12.46 -4.15 22.45
N ARG A 2 -13.77 -3.87 22.31
CA ARG A 2 -14.56 -4.21 21.10
C ARG A 2 -14.05 -3.59 19.78
N GLN A 3 -13.83 -2.27 19.76
CA GLN A 3 -13.34 -1.56 18.56
C GLN A 3 -11.92 -1.96 18.12
N ALA A 4 -11.11 -2.50 19.05
CA ALA A 4 -9.76 -3.01 18.76
C ALA A 4 -9.76 -4.42 18.15
N ASN A 5 -10.87 -5.16 18.29
CA ASN A 5 -11.06 -6.47 17.65
C ASN A 5 -11.63 -6.30 16.24
N GLU A 6 -12.50 -5.31 16.01
CA GLU A 6 -13.02 -4.91 14.68
C GLU A 6 -11.91 -4.65 13.64
N VAL A 7 -10.83 -4.00 14.06
CA VAL A 7 -9.68 -3.72 13.20
C VAL A 7 -8.86 -4.98 12.87
N SER A 8 -8.78 -5.96 13.78
CA SER A 8 -8.13 -7.24 13.47
C SER A 8 -8.92 -8.03 12.42
N TYR A 9 -10.25 -7.99 12.47
CA TYR A 9 -11.09 -8.68 11.49
C TYR A 9 -10.86 -8.18 10.06
N PHE A 10 -10.45 -6.92 9.86
CA PHE A 10 -10.07 -6.44 8.53
C PHE A 10 -8.89 -7.24 7.96
N TRP A 11 -7.82 -7.45 8.74
CA TRP A 11 -6.65 -8.20 8.28
C TRP A 11 -6.96 -9.68 8.08
N ASP A 12 -7.72 -10.26 9.01
CA ASP A 12 -8.10 -11.66 8.95
C ASP A 12 -9.08 -11.90 7.78
N ALA A 13 -9.99 -10.95 7.49
CA ALA A 13 -10.87 -11.00 6.32
C ALA A 13 -10.08 -10.92 5.00
N PHE A 14 -9.02 -10.10 4.93
CA PHE A 14 -8.09 -10.10 3.80
C PHE A 14 -7.50 -11.49 3.57
N ILE A 15 -6.96 -12.11 4.63
CA ILE A 15 -6.38 -13.46 4.56
C ILE A 15 -7.42 -14.48 4.09
N GLU A 16 -8.62 -14.48 4.69
CA GLU A 16 -9.66 -15.45 4.37
C GLU A 16 -10.23 -15.29 2.95
N ASN A 17 -10.47 -14.04 2.50
CA ASN A 17 -10.93 -13.76 1.14
C ASN A 17 -9.91 -14.27 0.11
N PHE A 18 -8.64 -13.90 0.25
CA PHE A 18 -7.60 -14.34 -0.68
C PHE A 18 -7.37 -15.85 -0.64
N ALA A 19 -7.35 -16.46 0.56
CA ALA A 19 -7.24 -17.91 0.67
C ALA A 19 -8.44 -18.62 0.03
N GLY A 20 -9.64 -18.03 0.12
CA GLY A 20 -10.84 -18.48 -0.59
C GLY A 20 -10.66 -18.45 -2.11
N HIS A 21 -10.18 -17.34 -2.67
CA HIS A 21 -9.92 -17.21 -4.10
C HIS A 21 -8.85 -18.17 -4.62
N ILE A 22 -7.78 -18.40 -3.86
CA ILE A 22 -6.74 -19.38 -4.19
C ILE A 22 -7.34 -20.79 -4.24
N ARG A 23 -8.10 -21.19 -3.21
CA ARG A 23 -8.77 -22.51 -3.18
C ARG A 23 -9.79 -22.68 -4.31
N ALA A 24 -10.49 -21.62 -4.68
CA ALA A 24 -11.48 -21.63 -5.76
C ALA A 24 -10.86 -21.55 -7.16
N GLY A 25 -9.55 -21.31 -7.29
CA GLY A 25 -8.88 -21.13 -8.58
C GLY A 25 -9.30 -19.86 -9.32
N THR A 26 -9.80 -18.84 -8.61
CA THR A 26 -10.32 -17.59 -9.19
C THR A 26 -9.32 -16.42 -9.08
N VAL A 27 -8.04 -16.71 -8.85
CA VAL A 27 -7.01 -15.67 -8.75
C VAL A 27 -6.71 -15.16 -10.15
N ALA A 28 -7.03 -13.89 -10.42
CA ALA A 28 -6.79 -13.28 -11.72
C ALA A 28 -5.33 -12.81 -11.89
N LEU A 29 -4.71 -12.36 -10.80
CA LEU A 29 -3.33 -11.87 -10.79
C LEU A 29 -2.35 -13.04 -10.92
N GLU A 30 -1.52 -13.01 -11.97
CA GLU A 30 -0.54 -14.06 -12.26
C GLU A 30 -1.19 -15.46 -12.27
N ALA A 31 -2.38 -15.57 -12.88
CA ALA A 31 -3.19 -16.79 -12.88
C ALA A 31 -2.48 -18.01 -13.49
N ASP A 32 -1.49 -17.76 -14.34
CA ASP A 32 -0.63 -18.75 -14.98
C ASP A 32 0.47 -19.28 -14.06
N LYS A 33 0.73 -18.64 -12.92
CA LYS A 33 1.77 -19.06 -11.97
C LYS A 33 1.31 -20.19 -11.05
N PRO A 34 2.26 -20.96 -10.47
CA PRO A 34 1.94 -22.02 -9.52
C PRO A 34 1.22 -21.48 -8.27
N THR A 35 0.28 -22.26 -7.72
CA THR A 35 -0.48 -21.92 -6.49
C THR A 35 0.42 -21.51 -5.33
N ALA A 36 1.61 -22.10 -5.22
CA ALA A 36 2.59 -21.75 -4.19
C ALA A 36 3.00 -20.27 -4.24
N THR A 37 3.03 -19.65 -5.42
CA THR A 37 3.30 -18.21 -5.59
C THR A 37 2.16 -17.36 -5.01
N HIS A 38 0.91 -17.74 -5.26
CA HIS A 38 -0.25 -17.04 -4.68
C HIS A 38 -0.34 -17.22 -3.17
N GLU A 39 -0.02 -18.42 -2.67
CA GLU A 39 0.03 -18.69 -1.22
C GLU A 39 1.08 -17.86 -0.50
N GLN A 40 2.20 -17.53 -1.15
CA GLN A 40 3.30 -16.83 -0.52
C GLN A 40 2.87 -15.47 0.06
N ALA A 41 2.02 -14.74 -0.65
CA ALA A 41 1.52 -13.47 -0.16
C ALA A 41 0.61 -13.64 1.07
N VAL A 42 -0.24 -14.66 1.06
CA VAL A 42 -1.08 -15.01 2.22
C VAL A 42 -0.22 -15.44 3.41
N ARG A 43 0.86 -16.19 3.18
CA ARG A 43 1.82 -16.58 4.22
C ARG A 43 2.48 -15.36 4.86
N LEU A 44 2.88 -14.35 4.08
CA LEU A 44 3.45 -13.11 4.61
C LEU A 44 2.44 -12.35 5.49
N LEU A 45 1.17 -12.24 5.06
CA LEU A 45 0.12 -11.63 5.87
C LEU A 45 -0.15 -12.41 7.17
N ALA A 46 -0.17 -13.75 7.07
CA ALA A 46 -0.43 -14.64 8.20
C ALA A 46 0.73 -14.70 9.21
N ALA A 47 1.97 -14.46 8.76
CA ALA A 47 3.15 -14.42 9.62
C ALA A 47 3.16 -13.23 10.59
N GLU A 48 2.27 -12.24 10.43
CA GLU A 48 2.16 -11.12 11.35
C GLU A 48 1.48 -11.53 12.67
N GLY A 49 2.09 -11.17 13.80
CA GLY A 49 1.48 -11.34 15.13
C GLY A 49 0.29 -10.40 15.37
N ARG A 50 -0.50 -10.66 16.42
CA ARG A 50 -1.74 -9.91 16.71
C ARG A 50 -1.56 -8.39 16.79
N PHE A 51 -0.49 -7.93 17.44
CA PHE A 51 -0.17 -6.51 17.53
C PHE A 51 0.09 -5.92 16.14
N SER A 52 0.93 -6.59 15.35
CA SER A 52 1.29 -6.15 14.00
C SER A 52 0.08 -6.09 13.08
N ARG A 53 -0.77 -7.13 13.08
CA ARG A 53 -2.03 -7.14 12.31
C ARG A 53 -2.91 -5.96 12.66
N ARG A 54 -3.10 -5.65 13.95
CA ARG A 54 -3.88 -4.49 14.41
C ARG A 54 -3.27 -3.17 13.95
N PHE A 55 -1.95 -3.04 14.04
CA PHE A 55 -1.25 -1.84 13.62
C PHE A 55 -1.38 -1.61 12.12
N LEU A 56 -1.08 -2.63 11.31
CA LEU A 56 -1.15 -2.58 9.84
C LEU A 56 -2.58 -2.33 9.36
N ALA A 57 -3.55 -3.07 9.90
CA ALA A 57 -4.96 -2.89 9.57
C ALA A 57 -5.43 -1.46 9.88
N ARG A 58 -5.07 -0.92 11.05
CA ARG A 58 -5.41 0.46 11.40
C ARG A 58 -4.78 1.46 10.43
N LEU A 59 -3.50 1.29 10.11
CA LEU A 59 -2.80 2.17 9.17
C LEU A 59 -3.46 2.15 7.78
N PHE A 60 -3.89 0.98 7.32
CA PHE A 60 -4.53 0.80 6.03
C PHE A 60 -5.95 1.38 6.03
N LEU A 61 -6.75 1.07 7.05
CA LEU A 61 -8.10 1.62 7.21
C LEU A 61 -8.08 3.15 7.27
N GLU A 62 -7.17 3.74 8.06
CA GLU A 62 -7.00 5.20 8.13
C GLU A 62 -6.60 5.78 6.77
N LYS A 63 -5.71 5.11 6.02
CA LYS A 63 -5.32 5.56 4.67
C LYS A 63 -6.47 5.50 3.68
N MET A 64 -7.26 4.43 3.70
CA MET A 64 -8.40 4.24 2.81
C MET A 64 -9.51 5.25 3.07
N ALA A 65 -9.77 5.57 4.34
CA ALA A 65 -10.74 6.60 4.73
C ALA A 65 -10.25 8.04 4.45
N GLU A 66 -8.93 8.27 4.36
CA GLU A 66 -8.37 9.60 4.08
C GLU A 66 -8.37 9.95 2.58
N VAL A 67 -8.22 8.95 1.72
CA VAL A 67 -8.00 9.17 0.28
C VAL A 67 -9.34 9.32 -0.44
N PRO A 68 -9.57 10.41 -1.20
CA PRO A 68 -10.80 10.59 -1.97
C PRO A 68 -11.02 9.48 -3.01
N PRO A 69 -12.28 9.19 -3.39
CA PRO A 69 -12.63 8.10 -4.31
C PRO A 69 -12.03 8.25 -5.71
N ASP A 70 -11.70 9.47 -6.14
CA ASP A 70 -11.11 9.80 -7.45
C ASP A 70 -9.57 9.81 -7.44
N ARG A 71 -8.93 9.41 -6.33
CA ARG A 71 -7.49 9.62 -6.13
C ARG A 71 -6.74 8.33 -5.92
N ARG A 72 -5.73 8.12 -6.77
CA ARG A 72 -4.69 7.13 -6.52
C ARG A 72 -3.79 7.55 -5.37
N SER A 73 -3.44 6.62 -4.50
CA SER A 73 -2.46 6.84 -3.43
C SER A 73 -1.82 5.54 -2.98
N SER A 74 -0.78 5.61 -2.14
CA SER A 74 -0.21 4.40 -1.53
C SER A 74 0.26 4.63 -0.10
N ARG A 75 0.53 3.52 0.60
CA ARG A 75 1.16 3.51 1.92
C ARG A 75 2.17 2.36 1.98
N VAL A 76 3.43 2.71 2.20
CA VAL A 76 4.50 1.77 2.52
C VAL A 76 4.56 1.59 4.03
N CYS A 77 4.64 0.35 4.50
CA CYS A 77 4.82 0.03 5.91
C CYS A 77 5.73 -1.19 6.04
N PRO A 78 6.90 -1.09 6.71
CA PRO A 78 7.64 -2.28 7.05
C PRO A 78 6.83 -3.16 7.99
N SER A 79 7.06 -4.46 7.92
CA SER A 79 6.48 -5.39 8.87
C SER A 79 6.97 -5.07 10.30
N PRO A 80 6.04 -4.94 11.27
CA PRO A 80 6.40 -4.79 12.68
C PRO A 80 6.96 -6.08 13.29
N PHE A 81 6.71 -7.26 12.68
CA PHE A 81 7.12 -8.57 13.23
C PHE A 81 8.26 -9.24 12.45
N ASN A 82 8.24 -9.21 11.12
CA ASN A 82 9.20 -9.88 10.25
C ASN A 82 10.20 -8.90 9.64
N GLU A 83 11.47 -8.96 10.06
CA GLU A 83 12.51 -8.10 9.49
C GLU A 83 12.74 -8.39 8.01
N GLY A 84 12.91 -7.34 7.20
CA GLY A 84 13.07 -7.46 5.75
C GLY A 84 11.76 -7.67 4.99
N VAL A 85 10.60 -7.70 5.65
CA VAL A 85 9.28 -7.74 4.97
C VAL A 85 8.69 -6.33 4.95
N CYS A 86 8.10 -5.94 3.82
CA CYS A 86 7.37 -4.69 3.68
C CYS A 86 5.99 -4.91 3.05
N PHE A 87 4.99 -4.20 3.55
CA PHE A 87 3.66 -4.15 2.99
C PHE A 87 3.43 -2.82 2.28
N ILE A 88 2.91 -2.86 1.06
CA ILE A 88 2.56 -1.68 0.27
C ILE A 88 1.07 -1.74 -0.08
N LEU A 89 0.27 -0.90 0.57
CA LEU A 89 -1.11 -0.67 0.15
C LEU A 89 -1.11 0.31 -1.03
N VAL A 90 -1.75 -0.08 -2.12
CA VAL A 90 -1.97 0.74 -3.32
C VAL A 90 -3.48 0.94 -3.48
N LEU A 91 -3.89 2.21 -3.44
CA LEU A 91 -5.26 2.63 -3.67
C LEU A 91 -5.36 3.14 -5.10
N TYR A 92 -6.18 2.48 -5.90
CA TYR A 92 -6.37 2.80 -7.31
C TYR A 92 -7.88 3.00 -7.59
N PRO A 93 -8.30 4.22 -7.93
CA PRO A 93 -9.71 4.55 -8.13
C PRO A 93 -10.25 3.85 -9.39
N ARG A 94 -11.51 3.46 -9.36
CA ARG A 94 -12.23 2.92 -10.52
C ARG A 94 -13.19 3.98 -11.03
N ASP A 95 -13.19 4.21 -12.34
CA ASP A 95 -14.09 5.19 -12.93
C ASP A 95 -15.53 4.64 -13.03
N PRO A 96 -16.56 5.50 -12.88
CA PRO A 96 -17.95 5.06 -13.02
C PRO A 96 -18.21 4.48 -14.41
N GLY A 97 -18.69 3.23 -14.46
CA GLY A 97 -19.01 2.54 -15.71
C GLY A 97 -17.81 1.92 -16.43
N GLU A 98 -16.61 2.00 -15.85
CA GLU A 98 -15.41 1.35 -16.37
C GLU A 98 -15.57 -0.18 -16.38
N ASP A 99 -15.08 -0.83 -17.43
CA ASP A 99 -15.05 -2.29 -17.49
C ASP A 99 -14.20 -2.86 -16.35
N TYR A 100 -14.77 -3.84 -15.64
CA TYR A 100 -14.15 -4.38 -14.45
C TYR A 100 -12.86 -5.16 -14.76
N GLY A 101 -12.79 -5.85 -15.91
CA GLY A 101 -11.61 -6.60 -16.34
C GLY A 101 -10.45 -5.68 -16.70
N HIS A 102 -10.74 -4.64 -17.49
CA HIS A 102 -9.77 -3.61 -17.87
C HIS A 102 -9.22 -2.88 -16.64
N TYR A 103 -10.10 -2.36 -15.77
CA TYR A 103 -9.72 -1.72 -14.51
C TYR A 103 -8.76 -2.59 -13.69
N ARG A 104 -9.09 -3.88 -13.54
CA ARG A 104 -8.27 -4.81 -12.76
C ARG A 104 -6.90 -5.03 -13.40
N GLN A 105 -6.85 -5.15 -14.73
CA GLN A 105 -5.59 -5.30 -15.46
C GLN A 105 -4.68 -4.08 -15.27
N GLU A 106 -5.21 -2.86 -15.38
CA GLU A 106 -4.43 -1.64 -15.15
C GLU A 106 -3.92 -1.55 -13.70
N ARG A 107 -4.75 -1.94 -12.72
CA ARG A 107 -4.32 -2.01 -11.32
C ARG A 107 -3.18 -3.00 -11.12
N ILE A 108 -3.23 -4.16 -11.77
CA ILE A 108 -2.17 -5.19 -11.69
C ILE A 108 -0.85 -4.65 -12.26
N GLU A 109 -0.89 -3.98 -13.41
CA GLU A 109 0.29 -3.36 -14.01
C GLU A 109 0.89 -2.29 -13.09
N LEU A 110 0.02 -1.49 -12.46
CA LEU A 110 0.43 -0.53 -11.45
C LEU A 110 1.09 -1.22 -10.25
N LEU A 111 0.58 -2.35 -9.75
CA LEU A 111 1.23 -3.10 -8.66
C LEU A 111 2.64 -3.56 -9.05
N HIS A 112 2.85 -4.06 -10.27
CA HIS A 112 4.19 -4.42 -10.76
C HIS A 112 5.12 -3.21 -10.83
N ALA A 113 4.63 -2.06 -11.27
CA ALA A 113 5.38 -0.80 -11.25
C ALA A 113 5.79 -0.40 -9.81
N TYR A 114 4.87 -0.50 -8.84
CA TYR A 114 5.19 -0.28 -7.43
C TYR A 114 6.25 -1.27 -6.91
N ALA A 115 6.18 -2.54 -7.29
CA ALA A 115 7.15 -3.55 -6.90
C ALA A 115 8.55 -3.23 -7.44
N LEU A 116 8.65 -2.85 -8.73
CA LEU A 116 9.92 -2.46 -9.35
C LEU A 116 10.54 -1.24 -8.65
N VAL A 117 9.75 -0.19 -8.42
CA VAL A 117 10.21 1.03 -7.73
C VAL A 117 10.61 0.73 -6.29
N ALA A 118 9.86 -0.11 -5.58
CA ALA A 118 10.17 -0.48 -4.21
C ALA A 118 11.46 -1.30 -4.11
N GLN A 119 11.71 -2.25 -5.01
CA GLN A 119 12.99 -2.98 -5.07
C GLN A 119 14.18 -2.03 -5.27
N HIS A 120 14.04 -1.03 -6.15
CA HIS A 120 15.09 -0.02 -6.35
C HIS A 120 15.35 0.83 -5.10
N LYS A 121 14.29 1.29 -4.42
CA LYS A 121 14.40 2.21 -3.28
C LYS A 121 14.74 1.52 -1.96
N PHE A 122 14.39 0.24 -1.82
CA PHE A 122 14.54 -0.52 -0.58
C PHE A 122 15.29 -1.84 -0.81
N PRO A 123 16.56 -1.78 -1.25
CA PRO A 123 17.31 -2.98 -1.66
C PRO A 123 17.59 -3.97 -0.52
N ASN A 124 17.42 -3.55 0.75
CA ASN A 124 17.66 -4.38 1.93
C ASN A 124 16.45 -5.23 2.34
N LEU A 125 15.31 -5.08 1.65
CA LEU A 125 14.15 -5.94 1.88
C LEU A 125 14.41 -7.34 1.32
N LYS A 126 13.75 -8.32 1.92
CA LYS A 126 13.67 -9.71 1.43
C LYS A 126 12.37 -9.94 0.66
N TRP A 127 11.28 -9.37 1.17
CA TRP A 127 9.94 -9.55 0.60
C TRP A 127 9.16 -8.24 0.58
N ILE A 128 8.39 -8.05 -0.49
CA ILE A 128 7.40 -7.00 -0.63
C ILE A 128 6.05 -7.65 -0.88
N ALA A 129 5.08 -7.39 -0.03
CA ALA A 129 3.68 -7.76 -0.24
C ALA A 129 2.89 -6.50 -0.63
N LEU A 130 2.33 -6.49 -1.84
CA LEU A 130 1.53 -5.39 -2.36
C LEU A 130 0.05 -5.76 -2.34
N ILE A 131 -0.77 -4.81 -1.89
CA ILE A 131 -2.22 -4.94 -1.81
C ILE A 131 -2.84 -3.84 -2.66
N GLY A 132 -3.51 -4.21 -3.74
CA GLY A 132 -4.24 -3.30 -4.63
C GLY A 132 -5.72 -3.30 -4.31
N THR A 133 -6.34 -2.12 -4.17
CA THR A 133 -7.77 -1.96 -3.88
C THR A 133 -8.25 -0.53 -4.13
N GLU A 134 -9.56 -0.27 -4.03
CA GLU A 134 -10.16 1.04 -4.24
C GLU A 134 -10.13 1.93 -2.97
N PRO A 135 -9.98 3.26 -3.11
CA PRO A 135 -10.35 4.22 -2.07
C PRO A 135 -11.88 4.36 -1.97
N GLN A 136 -12.40 4.63 -0.77
CA GLN A 136 -13.80 5.00 -0.45
C GLN A 136 -14.86 4.64 -1.53
N THR A 137 -15.33 3.40 -1.55
CA THR A 137 -16.29 2.91 -2.56
C THR A 137 -17.60 2.42 -1.94
N ASP A 138 -18.71 2.71 -2.63
CA ASP A 138 -20.06 2.28 -2.27
C ASP A 138 -20.46 0.96 -2.93
N GLN A 139 -19.72 0.48 -3.94
CA GLN A 139 -20.07 -0.71 -4.75
C GLN A 139 -19.35 -1.99 -4.30
N GLY A 140 -18.87 -2.03 -3.06
CA GLY A 140 -17.95 -3.08 -2.60
C GLY A 140 -16.53 -2.87 -3.12
N ARG A 141 -15.59 -3.67 -2.60
CA ARG A 141 -14.16 -3.52 -2.86
C ARG A 141 -13.61 -4.77 -3.54
N SER A 142 -12.70 -4.55 -4.47
CA SER A 142 -11.89 -5.63 -5.03
C SER A 142 -10.46 -5.52 -4.55
N GLU A 143 -9.82 -6.68 -4.48
CA GLU A 143 -8.55 -6.84 -3.78
C GLU A 143 -7.63 -7.66 -4.69
N ASP A 144 -6.45 -7.12 -4.96
CA ASP A 144 -5.32 -7.85 -5.58
C ASP A 144 -4.18 -7.95 -4.57
N LEU A 145 -3.51 -9.10 -4.55
CA LEU A 145 -2.41 -9.37 -3.62
C LEU A 145 -1.24 -9.99 -4.37
N LEU A 146 -0.12 -9.27 -4.36
CA LEU A 146 1.14 -9.66 -5.01
C LEU A 146 2.23 -9.82 -3.95
N ALA A 147 3.01 -10.90 -4.01
CA ALA A 147 4.24 -11.03 -3.23
C ALA A 147 5.45 -11.15 -4.15
N ILE A 148 6.45 -10.31 -3.90
CA ILE A 148 7.70 -10.27 -4.65
C ILE A 148 8.85 -10.55 -3.69
N GLU A 149 9.63 -11.57 -4.02
CA GLU A 149 10.96 -11.75 -3.44
C GLU A 149 11.89 -10.69 -4.03
N VAL A 150 12.54 -9.93 -3.17
CA VAL A 150 13.40 -8.82 -3.59
C VAL A 150 14.70 -9.40 -4.10
N ARG A 151 15.10 -8.93 -5.29
CA ARG A 151 16.38 -9.28 -5.90
C ARG A 151 17.15 -8.03 -6.31
N PRO A 152 18.47 -8.15 -6.54
CA PRO A 152 19.21 -7.13 -7.25
C PRO A 152 18.57 -6.85 -8.62
N LEU A 153 18.40 -5.56 -8.92
CA LEU A 153 17.93 -5.11 -10.24
C LEU A 153 19.13 -4.92 -11.17
N SER A 154 18.93 -5.22 -12.46
CA SER A 154 19.88 -4.81 -13.49
C SER A 154 19.96 -3.29 -13.60
N GLU A 155 20.97 -2.77 -14.28
CA GLU A 155 21.07 -1.32 -14.51
C GLU A 155 19.87 -0.78 -15.31
N GLU A 156 19.40 -1.55 -16.31
CA GLU A 156 18.22 -1.21 -17.11
C GLU A 156 16.95 -1.15 -16.25
N GLU A 157 16.75 -2.13 -15.37
CA GLU A 157 15.61 -2.18 -14.46
C GLU A 157 15.68 -1.06 -13.42
N SER A 158 16.86 -0.77 -12.89
CA SER A 158 17.11 0.34 -11.98
C SER A 158 16.79 1.69 -12.62
N ASN A 159 17.17 1.87 -13.89
CA ASN A 159 16.86 3.07 -14.66
C ASN A 159 15.37 3.17 -14.99
N LEU A 160 14.72 2.05 -15.35
CA LEU A 160 13.28 2.00 -15.53
C LEU A 160 12.54 2.34 -14.24
N ALA A 161 12.96 1.79 -13.09
CA ALA A 161 12.39 2.09 -11.78
C ALA A 161 12.46 3.59 -11.45
N LYS A 162 13.60 4.25 -11.75
CA LYS A 162 13.73 5.71 -11.55
C LYS A 162 12.78 6.50 -12.44
N ARG A 163 12.66 6.13 -13.73
CA ARG A 163 11.74 6.79 -14.67
C ARG A 163 10.28 6.63 -14.23
N VAL A 164 9.84 5.39 -14.01
CA VAL A 164 8.49 5.05 -13.55
C VAL A 164 8.17 5.72 -12.21
N SER A 165 9.12 5.74 -11.26
CA SER A 165 8.96 6.50 -10.03
C SER A 165 8.64 7.96 -10.33
N SER A 166 9.45 8.62 -11.15
CA SER A 166 9.32 10.04 -11.47
C SER A 166 8.05 10.36 -12.26
N GLU A 167 7.87 9.72 -13.41
CA GLU A 167 6.80 9.99 -14.38
C GLU A 167 5.43 9.63 -13.83
N ASP A 168 5.31 8.44 -13.22
CA ASP A 168 4.04 7.94 -12.72
C ASP A 168 3.81 8.31 -11.27
N GLY A 169 4.65 9.12 -10.64
CA GLY A 169 4.46 9.54 -9.25
C GLY A 169 4.56 8.42 -8.21
N ILE A 170 5.18 7.28 -8.57
CA ILE A 170 5.23 6.10 -7.72
C ILE A 170 6.30 6.26 -6.65
N LEU A 171 5.88 6.26 -5.38
CA LEU A 171 6.77 6.34 -4.22
C LEU A 171 7.72 7.56 -4.22
N ASN A 172 7.33 8.69 -4.83
CA ASN A 172 8.20 9.88 -4.89
C ASN A 172 8.38 10.60 -3.56
N ASP A 173 7.37 10.57 -2.70
CA ASP A 173 7.41 11.11 -1.34
C ASP A 173 7.01 10.03 -0.33
N VAL A 174 7.95 9.13 -0.05
CA VAL A 174 7.71 8.07 0.93
C VAL A 174 7.83 8.66 2.32
N THR A 175 6.75 8.59 3.09
CA THR A 175 6.85 8.73 4.54
C THR A 175 7.55 7.50 5.07
N ASN A 176 8.84 7.62 5.40
CA ASN A 176 9.61 6.52 5.98
C ASN A 176 9.08 6.22 7.38
N ILE A 177 8.30 5.15 7.49
CA ILE A 177 7.96 4.54 8.77
C ILE A 177 9.05 3.50 9.01
N HIS A 178 9.93 3.70 9.97
CA HIS A 178 10.89 2.67 10.34
C HIS A 178 10.25 1.68 11.31
N ARG A 179 10.68 0.42 11.26
CA ARG A 179 10.21 -0.61 12.20
C ARG A 179 10.41 -0.18 13.65
N SER A 180 11.53 0.48 13.96
CA SER A 180 11.81 1.05 15.28
C SER A 180 10.73 2.03 15.74
N ASP A 181 10.20 2.84 14.82
CA ASP A 181 9.16 3.82 15.13
C ASP A 181 7.86 3.12 15.52
N ILE A 182 7.53 2.02 14.82
CA ILE A 182 6.33 1.20 15.08
C ILE A 182 6.39 0.57 16.48
N MET A 183 7.57 0.14 16.90
CA MET A 183 7.78 -0.50 18.21
C MET A 183 7.99 0.49 19.35
N ALA A 184 8.10 1.80 19.06
CA ALA A 184 8.32 2.81 20.08
C ALA A 184 7.09 2.97 21.01
N PRO A 185 7.29 3.06 22.34
CA PRO A 185 6.20 3.27 23.29
C PRO A 185 5.39 4.54 22.97
N GLY A 186 4.07 4.40 22.84
CA GLY A 186 3.17 5.52 22.60
C GLY A 186 2.96 5.92 21.13
N LEU A 187 3.61 5.25 20.17
CA LEU A 187 3.26 5.43 18.77
C LEU A 187 1.84 4.91 18.52
N ARG A 188 0.95 5.80 18.07
CA ARG A 188 -0.37 5.46 17.53
C ARG A 188 -0.36 5.73 16.04
N PRO A 189 -1.07 4.94 15.20
CA PRO A 189 -1.15 5.21 13.77
C PRO A 189 -1.57 6.64 13.43
N SER A 190 -2.48 7.21 14.22
CA SER A 190 -2.89 8.63 14.13
C SER A 190 -1.73 9.63 14.30
N ASN A 191 -0.67 9.26 15.02
CA ASN A 191 0.52 10.11 15.25
C ASN A 191 1.58 9.95 14.15
N LEU A 192 1.50 8.91 13.31
CA LEU A 192 2.39 8.76 12.15
C LEU A 192 2.20 9.89 11.14
N ARG A 193 1.01 10.52 11.10
CA ARG A 193 0.78 11.77 10.35
C ARG A 193 1.76 12.90 10.73
N ARG A 194 2.30 12.86 11.96
CA ARG A 194 3.24 13.87 12.48
C ARG A 194 4.71 13.54 12.16
N VAL A 195 5.02 12.28 11.82
CA VAL A 195 6.33 11.84 11.29
C VAL A 195 6.36 12.07 9.76
N ARG A 196 5.89 13.23 9.32
CA ARG A 196 6.10 13.68 7.94
C ARG A 196 7.47 14.33 7.88
N THR A 197 8.32 13.91 6.94
CA THR A 197 9.43 14.71 6.46
C THR A 197 8.92 16.13 6.31
N LYS A 198 9.58 17.12 6.93
CA LYS A 198 9.06 18.48 7.07
C LYS A 198 8.94 19.12 5.68
N VAL A 199 7.81 18.93 4.99
CA VAL A 199 7.56 19.46 3.65
C VAL A 199 7.53 20.98 3.76
N GLY A 200 8.45 21.65 3.06
CA GLY A 200 8.51 23.11 3.05
C GLY A 200 7.18 23.70 2.57
N ARG A 201 6.70 24.76 3.22
CA ARG A 201 5.41 25.42 2.88
C ARG A 201 5.26 25.76 1.39
N ASN A 202 6.37 26.00 0.70
CA ASN A 202 6.42 26.38 -0.71
C ASN A 202 6.73 25.21 -1.66
N SER A 203 7.05 24.01 -1.16
CA SER A 203 7.32 22.83 -1.99
C SER A 203 6.06 22.36 -2.72
N PRO A 204 6.18 21.64 -3.86
CA PRO A 204 5.07 20.97 -4.49
C PRO A 204 4.32 20.09 -3.49
N CYS A 205 2.99 20.13 -3.54
CA CYS A 205 2.16 19.41 -2.60
C CYS A 205 2.22 17.92 -2.89
N THR A 206 2.40 17.13 -1.83
CA THR A 206 2.68 15.70 -1.91
C THR A 206 1.45 14.85 -2.22
N CYS A 207 0.30 15.49 -2.47
CA CYS A 207 -0.89 14.87 -3.04
C CYS A 207 -0.90 14.85 -4.57
N GLY A 208 0.16 15.33 -5.23
CA GLY A 208 0.25 15.33 -6.70
C GLY A 208 -0.56 16.42 -7.40
N SER A 209 -1.09 17.40 -6.66
CA SER A 209 -1.92 18.48 -7.24
C SER A 209 -1.15 19.53 -8.05
N GLY A 210 0.19 19.47 -8.07
CA GLY A 210 1.06 20.51 -8.65
C GLY A 210 1.05 21.85 -7.89
N LYS A 211 0.16 22.05 -6.91
CA LYS A 211 0.06 23.27 -6.09
C LYS A 211 1.15 23.28 -5.01
N LYS A 212 1.53 24.46 -4.52
CA LYS A 212 2.39 24.57 -3.33
C LYS A 212 1.67 23.98 -2.11
N TRP A 213 2.39 23.27 -1.23
CA TRP A 213 1.84 22.61 -0.04
C TRP A 213 0.92 23.52 0.79
N LYS A 214 1.33 24.78 1.06
CA LYS A 214 0.53 25.76 1.82
C LYS A 214 -0.78 26.19 1.16
N ARG A 215 -0.96 25.90 -0.13
CA ARG A 215 -2.16 26.21 -0.93
C ARG A 215 -2.97 24.96 -1.28
N CYS A 216 -2.63 23.83 -0.68
CA CYS A 216 -3.29 22.54 -0.90
C CYS A 216 -3.41 21.81 0.44
N CYS A 217 -2.78 20.65 0.63
CA CYS A 217 -2.91 19.85 1.86
C CYS A 217 -2.39 20.53 3.14
N GLY A 218 -1.64 21.62 3.02
CA GLY A 218 -1.17 22.44 4.14
C GLY A 218 -1.88 23.79 4.27
N ALA A 219 -2.97 24.00 3.54
CA ALA A 219 -3.82 25.17 3.72
C ALA A 219 -4.57 25.04 5.07
N PRO A 220 -4.68 26.12 5.85
CA PRO A 220 -5.58 26.13 7.00
C PRO A 220 -7.02 25.90 6.51
N SER A 221 -7.77 25.01 7.18
CA SER A 221 -9.20 24.84 6.95
C SER A 221 -9.89 26.19 7.14
N ARG A 222 -10.79 26.55 6.21
CA ARG A 222 -11.50 27.85 6.26
C ARG A 222 -12.65 27.88 7.27
N ASP A 223 -12.83 26.81 8.02
CA ASP A 223 -13.83 26.72 9.07
C ASP A 223 -13.14 27.05 10.40
N ALA A 224 -13.28 28.32 10.77
CA ALA A 224 -13.14 28.84 12.12
C ALA A 224 -14.53 28.91 12.76
#